data_AF-A0A920QTK4-F1
#
_entry.id   AF-A0A920QTK4-F1
#
_cell.length_a   1.000
_cell.length_b   1.000
_cell.length_c   1.000
_cell.angle_alpha   90.00
_cell.angle_beta   90.00
_cell.angle_gamma   90.00
#
_symmetry.space_group_name_H-M   'P 1'
#
loop_
_entity.id
_entity.type
_entity.pdbx_description
1 polymer ?
#
loop_
_entity_poly.entity_id
_entity_poly.type
_entity_poly.pdbx_seq_one_letter_code
_entity_poly.pdbx_strand_id
1 'polypeptide(L)' 'MNDTPARRIRLKILDARLGSEIPLPERGTAGSAGVDLRACLDQPLELQPGNVS' A
#
# COMPACT_ATOMS: atom_id res chain seq x y z
N MET A 1 15.83 1.91 23.93
CA MET A 1 14.92 2.25 22.81
C MET A 1 15.80 2.50 21.60
N ASN A 2 15.92 1.53 20.70
CA ASN A 2 16.64 1.72 19.44
C ASN A 2 15.64 2.26 18.42
N ASP A 3 15.47 3.58 18.39
CA ASP A 3 14.78 4.27 17.29
C ASP A 3 15.69 4.20 16.06
N THR A 4 15.59 3.12 15.30
CA THR A 4 16.14 3.09 13.94
C THR A 4 15.37 4.13 13.13
N PRO A 5 16.00 5.21 12.64
CA PRO A 5 15.28 6.27 11.95
C PRO A 5 14.62 5.71 10.68
N ALA A 6 13.34 6.00 10.50
CA ALA A 6 12.59 5.57 9.33
C ALA A 6 13.29 6.04 8.05
N ARG A 7 13.64 5.10 7.17
CA ARG A 7 14.29 5.40 5.89
C ARG A 7 13.32 6.18 5.00
N ARG A 8 13.69 7.41 4.62
CA ARG A 8 12.96 8.18 3.61
C ARG A 8 13.03 7.48 2.25
N ILE A 9 11.86 7.26 1.65
CA ILE A 9 11.69 6.71 0.30
C ILE A 9 11.08 7.77 -0.61
N ARG A 10 11.45 7.76 -1.89
CA ARG A 10 10.80 8.62 -2.89
C ARG A 10 9.56 7.90 -3.41
N LEU A 11 8.43 8.58 -3.39
CA LEU A 11 7.16 8.08 -3.90
C LEU A 11 6.72 8.95 -5.07
N LYS A 12 6.27 8.32 -6.16
CA LYS A 12 5.64 8.99 -7.31
C LYS A 12 4.24 8.41 -7.48
N ILE A 13 3.23 9.27 -7.41
CA ILE A 13 1.84 8.89 -7.66
C ILE A 13 1.65 8.71 -9.17
N LEU A 14 1.10 7.56 -9.57
CA LEU A 14 0.84 7.21 -10.98
C LEU A 14 -0.66 7.26 -11.32
N ASP A 15 -1.52 7.01 -10.34
CA ASP A 15 -2.97 7.03 -10.46
C ASP A 15 -3.53 8.12 -9.54
N ALA A 16 -4.42 8.96 -10.05
CA ALA A 16 -4.98 10.11 -9.32
C ALA A 16 -5.85 9.72 -8.11
N ARG A 17 -6.30 8.46 -8.04
CA ARG A 17 -7.08 7.94 -6.91
C ARG A 17 -6.22 7.69 -5.68
N LEU A 18 -4.90 7.54 -5.83
CA LEU A 18 -4.00 7.30 -4.70
C LEU A 18 -3.81 8.58 -3.87
N GLY A 19 -4.15 8.49 -2.59
CA GLY A 19 -4.16 9.61 -1.63
C GLY A 19 -5.48 10.39 -1.59
N SER A 20 -6.43 10.09 -2.46
CA SER A 20 -7.77 10.70 -2.48
C SER A 20 -8.84 9.67 -2.10
N GLU A 21 -9.11 8.72 -2.99
CA GLU A 21 -10.09 7.64 -2.80
C GLU A 21 -9.44 6.38 -2.22
N ILE A 22 -8.22 6.09 -2.66
CA ILE A 22 -7.41 4.95 -2.20
C ILE A 22 -6.30 5.52 -1.31
N PRO A 23 -6.30 5.27 0.01
CA PRO A 23 -5.27 5.80 0.89
C PRO A 23 -3.87 5.35 0.49
N LEU A 24 -2.87 6.21 0.72
CA LEU A 24 -1.47 5.87 0.50
C LEU A 24 -1.02 4.74 1.46
N PRO A 25 0.02 3.97 1.10
CA PRO A 25 0.57 2.94 1.99
C PRO A 25 1.05 3.54 3.31
N GLU A 26 0.60 2.94 4.41
CA GLU A 26 0.98 3.34 5.76
C GLU A 26 1.33 2.13 6.63
N ARG A 27 2.01 2.38 7.75
CA ARG A 27 2.24 1.35 8.77
C ARG A 27 1.01 1.30 9.67
N GLY A 28 0.49 0.10 9.93
CA GLY A 28 -0.67 -0.05 10.83
C GLY A 28 -0.40 0.38 12.28
N THR A 29 0.81 0.12 12.80
CA THR A 29 1.23 0.57 14.14
C THR A 29 2.70 1.02 14.13
N ALA A 30 3.15 1.69 15.19
CA ALA A 30 4.55 2.10 15.34
C ALA A 30 5.54 0.91 15.31
N GLY A 31 5.11 -0.28 15.77
CA GLY A 31 5.94 -1.49 15.78
C GLY A 31 5.84 -2.34 14.51
N SER A 32 5.02 -1.94 13.53
CA SER A 32 4.81 -2.74 12.31
C SER A 32 6.06 -2.75 11.45
N ALA A 33 6.47 -3.94 10.99
CA ALA A 33 7.63 -4.10 10.12
C ALA A 33 7.34 -3.72 8.64
N GLY A 34 6.11 -3.93 8.18
CA GLY A 34 5.67 -3.68 6.80
C GLY A 34 4.70 -2.50 6.64
N VAL A 35 4.27 -2.30 5.40
CA VAL A 35 3.21 -1.37 4.99
C VAL A 35 2.18 -2.12 4.16
N ASP A 36 0.91 -1.72 4.28
CA ASP A 36 -0.15 -2.34 3.50
C ASP A 36 -0.19 -1.75 2.08
N LEU A 37 -0.29 -2.64 1.08
CA LEU A 37 -0.51 -2.25 -0.31
C LEU A 37 -1.96 -2.51 -0.69
N ARG A 38 -2.52 -1.60 -1.50
CA ARG A 38 -3.92 -1.65 -1.93
C ARG A 38 -3.99 -1.88 -3.43
N ALA A 39 -4.95 -2.69 -3.87
CA ALA A 39 -5.21 -2.92 -5.29
C ALA A 39 -5.87 -1.68 -5.89
N CYS A 40 -5.23 -1.07 -6.88
CA CYS A 40 -5.74 0.09 -7.61
C CYS A 40 -6.52 -0.37 -8.84
N LEU A 41 -7.71 -0.95 -8.61
CA LEU A 41 -8.57 -1.53 -9.64
C LEU A 41 -9.78 -0.62 -9.91
N ASP A 42 -10.21 -0.55 -11.17
CA ASP A 42 -11.39 0.22 -11.57
C ASP A 42 -12.70 -0.45 -11.17
N GLN A 43 -12.67 -1.78 -11.03
CA GLN A 43 -13.83 -2.61 -10.70
C GLN A 43 -13.37 -3.85 -9.90
N PRO A 44 -14.29 -4.51 -9.17
CA PRO A 44 -13.98 -5.75 -8.46
C PRO A 44 -13.41 -6.82 -9.41
N LEU A 45 -12.38 -7.52 -8.94
CA LEU A 45 -11.77 -8.66 -9.65
C LEU A 45 -12.16 -9.96 -8.95
N GLU A 46 -12.92 -10.81 -9.63
CA GLU A 46 -13.22 -12.16 -9.15
C GLU A 46 -12.02 -13.09 -9.45
N LEU A 47 -11.46 -13.72 -8.42
CA LEU A 47 -10.35 -14.65 -8.55
C LEU A 47 -10.86 -16.09 -8.46
N GLN A 48 -10.78 -16.82 -9.57
CA GLN A 48 -11.04 -18.26 -9.60
C GLN A 48 -9.88 -19.04 -8.97
N PRO A 49 -10.10 -20.26 -8.44
CA PRO A 49 -9.03 -21.08 -7.89
C PRO A 49 -7.89 -21.31 -8.89
N GLY A 50 -6.66 -21.00 -8.48
CA GLY A 50 -5.46 -21.15 -9.31
C GLY A 50 -5.15 -19.97 -10.24
N ASN A 51 -6.05 -18.97 -10.34
CA ASN A 51 -5.76 -17.76 -11.09
C ASN A 51 -4.74 -16.86 -10.36
N VAL A 52 -3.88 -16.21 -11.13
CA VAL A 52 -2.98 -15.14 -10.68
C VAL A 52 -3.27 -13.92 -11.55
N SER A 53 -3.44 -12.75 -10.92
CA SER A 53 -3.64 -11.46 -11.61
C SER A 53 -2.36 -10.97 -12.26
#